data_AF-A0A8T1E3F7-F1
#
_entry.id   AF-A0A8T1E3F7-F1
#
_cell.length_a   1.000
_cell.length_b   1.000
_cell.length_c   1.000
_cell.angle_alpha   90.00
_cell.angle_beta   90.00
_cell.angle_gamma   90.00
#
_symmetry.space_group_name_H-M   'P 1'
#
loop_
_entity.id
_entity.type
_entity.pdbx_description
1 polymer ?
#
loop_
_entity_poly.entity_id
_entity_poly.type
_entity_poly.pdbx_seq_one_letter_code
_entity_poly.pdbx_strand_id
1 'polypeptide(L)'
;KSMRLHGQTEFDIYATPIVSANGASVLYNSYATFHDDDAELTYTLVDGSAYLTTTDAFDVETVRCLPPNTLPFDEILPALNNAAPIPSASIGDKSVKCESGNLFKTTFGGAHYAICASGEAGFTAYSSDLDIAVEYLDGPVSVSKPDLTDESTSCDIVQKATSLTPTALALATGSKIPSSTSRMLKEEAHMAMEATECKTCPSTPRPCIFLHGLGNPNDEAQLQDTPKLTKRKFGDMHGHAPCCSEIKYAVMNT
;
A
#
# COMPACT_ATOMS: atom_id res chain seq x y z
N LYS A 1 12.99 10.44 5.23
CA LYS A 1 11.79 11.24 4.90
C LYS A 1 10.64 10.26 4.70
N SER A 2 9.45 10.55 5.23
CA SER A 2 8.28 9.69 5.08
C SER A 2 7.87 9.56 3.61
N MET A 3 7.33 8.39 3.25
CA MET A 3 6.73 8.15 1.93
C MET A 3 5.57 9.11 1.68
N ARG A 4 5.38 9.50 0.42
CA ARG A 4 4.23 10.31 -0.02
C ARG A 4 3.53 9.63 -1.17
N LEU A 5 2.22 9.47 -1.08
CA LEU A 5 1.37 9.01 -2.17
C LEU A 5 0.50 10.18 -2.61
N HIS A 6 0.56 10.55 -3.90
CA HIS A 6 -0.08 11.77 -4.42
C HIS A 6 0.24 13.04 -3.59
N GLY A 7 1.47 13.14 -3.10
CA GLY A 7 1.91 14.26 -2.26
C GLY A 7 1.45 14.21 -0.81
N GLN A 8 0.57 13.27 -0.45
CA GLN A 8 0.02 13.10 0.89
C GLN A 8 0.90 12.16 1.72
N THR A 9 1.13 12.52 2.98
CA THR A 9 1.88 11.71 3.95
C THR A 9 0.98 10.80 4.80
N GLU A 10 -0.32 11.03 4.73
CA GLU A 10 -1.37 10.33 5.46
C GLU A 10 -2.59 10.28 4.53
N PHE A 11 -3.23 9.12 4.44
CA PHE A 11 -4.38 8.88 3.58
C PHE A 11 -5.15 7.67 4.08
N ASP A 12 -6.44 7.62 3.77
CA ASP A 12 -7.33 6.54 4.17
C ASP A 12 -7.65 5.59 3.01
N ILE A 13 -7.79 4.31 3.33
CA ILE A 13 -8.29 3.29 2.41
C ILE A 13 -9.48 2.63 3.07
N TYR A 14 -10.62 2.64 2.38
CA TYR A 14 -11.81 1.92 2.81
C TYR A 14 -11.85 0.56 2.14
N ALA A 15 -12.00 -0.50 2.92
CA ALA A 15 -12.00 -1.87 2.42
C ALA A 15 -13.09 -2.72 3.07
N THR A 16 -13.78 -3.51 2.24
CA THR A 16 -14.82 -4.45 2.64
C THR A 16 -14.36 -5.87 2.32
N PRO A 17 -14.18 -6.75 3.33
CA PRO A 17 -13.82 -8.14 3.10
C PRO A 17 -15.03 -8.91 2.54
N ILE A 18 -14.85 -9.49 1.36
CA ILE A 18 -15.77 -10.43 0.73
C ILE A 18 -15.32 -11.84 1.09
N VAL A 19 -16.00 -12.42 2.08
CA VAL A 19 -15.72 -13.78 2.56
C VAL A 19 -16.50 -14.78 1.70
N SER A 20 -15.79 -15.75 1.14
CA SER A 20 -16.39 -16.88 0.41
C SER A 20 -17.42 -17.63 1.26
N ALA A 21 -18.40 -18.27 0.62
CA ALA A 21 -19.51 -18.94 1.30
C ALA A 21 -19.07 -20.06 2.26
N ASN A 22 -17.91 -20.69 2.02
CA ASN A 22 -17.34 -21.70 2.90
C ASN A 22 -16.48 -21.11 4.04
N GLY A 23 -16.37 -19.79 4.14
CA GLY A 23 -15.58 -19.08 5.14
C GLY A 23 -14.06 -19.20 4.97
N ALA A 24 -13.58 -19.86 3.91
CA ALA A 24 -12.19 -20.29 3.81
C ALA A 24 -11.28 -19.27 3.11
N SER A 25 -11.85 -18.43 2.25
CA SER A 25 -11.13 -17.44 1.44
C SER A 25 -11.74 -16.05 1.52
N VAL A 26 -10.88 -15.04 1.42
CA VAL A 26 -11.25 -13.62 1.44
C VAL A 26 -10.75 -12.95 0.16
N LEU A 27 -11.54 -12.01 -0.35
CA LEU A 27 -11.17 -11.00 -1.34
C LEU A 27 -11.56 -9.64 -0.77
N TYR A 28 -10.90 -8.55 -1.15
CA TYR A 28 -11.35 -7.21 -0.74
C TYR A 28 -11.96 -6.47 -1.92
N ASN A 29 -13.03 -5.74 -1.63
CA ASN A 29 -13.41 -4.59 -2.43
C ASN A 29 -12.99 -3.33 -1.66
N SER A 30 -12.31 -2.40 -2.31
CA SER A 30 -11.78 -1.21 -1.65
C SER A 30 -11.77 0.01 -2.54
N TYR A 31 -11.69 1.18 -1.92
CA TYR A 31 -11.33 2.41 -2.62
C TYR A 31 -10.47 3.33 -1.76
N ALA A 32 -9.73 4.20 -2.43
CA ALA A 32 -8.99 5.30 -1.83
C ALA A 32 -9.05 6.51 -2.76
N THR A 33 -9.33 7.67 -2.21
CA THR A 33 -9.47 8.92 -2.96
C THR A 33 -8.37 9.89 -2.54
N PHE A 34 -7.69 10.44 -3.53
CA PHE A 34 -6.61 11.41 -3.36
C PHE A 34 -6.99 12.70 -4.06
N HIS A 35 -6.98 13.81 -3.33
CA HIS A 35 -7.10 15.14 -3.91
C HIS A 35 -5.71 15.65 -4.32
N ASP A 36 -5.54 15.92 -5.61
CA ASP A 36 -4.43 16.68 -6.17
C ASP A 36 -4.93 18.10 -6.55
N ASP A 37 -4.01 19.03 -6.78
CA ASP A 37 -4.32 20.47 -6.97
C ASP A 37 -5.32 20.73 -8.14
N ASP A 38 -5.37 19.83 -9.14
CA ASP A 38 -6.16 20.00 -10.36
C ASP A 38 -7.12 18.83 -10.67
N ALA A 39 -7.09 17.76 -9.87
CA ALA A 39 -7.86 16.55 -10.14
C ALA A 39 -8.05 15.72 -8.87
N GLU A 40 -9.16 14.98 -8.82
CA GLU A 40 -9.39 13.93 -7.84
C GLU A 40 -9.05 12.57 -8.46
N LEU A 41 -8.24 11.77 -7.76
CA LEU A 41 -7.88 10.42 -8.18
C LEU A 41 -8.49 9.40 -7.22
N THR A 42 -9.40 8.58 -7.73
CA THR A 42 -10.00 7.49 -6.95
C THR A 42 -9.53 6.14 -7.50
N TYR A 43 -8.81 5.41 -6.65
CA TYR A 43 -8.40 4.04 -6.90
C TYR A 43 -9.48 3.13 -6.37
N THR A 44 -10.00 2.24 -7.22
CA THR A 44 -11.08 1.32 -6.85
C THR A 44 -10.66 -0.11 -7.19
N LEU A 45 -10.88 -1.03 -6.26
CA LEU A 45 -10.71 -2.46 -6.45
C LEU A 45 -12.07 -3.12 -6.21
N VAL A 46 -12.60 -3.79 -7.22
CA VAL A 46 -13.89 -4.51 -7.13
C VAL A 46 -13.77 -5.84 -7.84
N ASP A 47 -14.15 -6.91 -7.13
CA ASP A 47 -14.12 -8.30 -7.62
C ASP A 47 -12.76 -8.70 -8.19
N GLY A 48 -11.68 -8.18 -7.60
CA GLY A 48 -10.30 -8.45 -7.99
C GLY A 48 -9.80 -7.63 -9.19
N SER A 49 -10.64 -6.81 -9.81
CA SER A 49 -10.24 -5.87 -10.88
C SER A 49 -9.96 -4.48 -10.29
N ALA A 50 -8.92 -3.81 -10.78
CA ALA A 50 -8.55 -2.48 -10.32
C ALA A 50 -8.81 -1.40 -11.38
N TYR A 51 -9.25 -0.23 -10.90
CA TYR A 51 -9.67 0.91 -11.70
C TYR A 51 -9.04 2.19 -11.14
N LEU A 52 -8.77 3.13 -12.02
CA LEU A 52 -8.44 4.49 -11.66
C LEU A 52 -9.47 5.43 -12.29
N THR A 53 -10.25 6.07 -11.44
CA THR A 53 -11.10 7.20 -11.81
C THR A 53 -10.31 8.49 -11.60
N THR A 54 -10.27 9.35 -12.61
CA THR A 54 -9.72 10.70 -12.52
C THR A 54 -10.83 11.68 -12.84
N THR A 55 -11.15 12.56 -11.89
CA THR A 55 -12.12 13.64 -12.05
C THR A 55 -11.35 14.95 -12.16
N ASP A 56 -11.49 15.64 -13.28
CA ASP A 56 -10.80 16.93 -13.47
C ASP A 56 -11.54 18.10 -12.81
N ALA A 57 -10.95 19.29 -12.87
CA ALA A 57 -11.53 20.52 -12.30
C ALA A 57 -12.87 20.95 -12.94
N PHE A 58 -13.30 20.31 -14.02
CA PHE A 58 -14.59 20.54 -14.69
C PHE A 58 -15.59 19.41 -14.40
N ASP A 59 -15.31 18.57 -13.40
CA ASP A 59 -16.09 17.39 -13.02
C ASP A 59 -16.21 16.35 -14.15
N VAL A 60 -15.26 16.33 -15.08
CA VAL A 60 -15.21 15.31 -16.14
C VAL A 60 -14.47 14.08 -15.60
N GLU A 61 -15.18 12.96 -15.53
CA GLU A 61 -14.63 11.69 -15.10
C GLU A 61 -14.01 10.91 -16.26
N THR A 62 -12.82 10.38 -16.02
CA THR A 62 -12.19 9.37 -16.87
C THR A 62 -11.88 8.15 -16.03
N VAL A 63 -12.32 6.98 -16.49
CA VAL A 63 -12.15 5.70 -15.82
C VAL A 63 -11.40 4.77 -16.75
N ARG A 64 -10.33 4.18 -16.21
CA ARG A 64 -9.50 3.20 -16.91
C ARG A 64 -9.10 2.05 -16.02
N CYS A 65 -8.76 0.93 -16.65
CA CYS A 65 -8.19 -0.22 -15.95
C CYS A 65 -6.80 0.10 -15.40
N LEU A 66 -6.51 -0.39 -14.19
CA LEU A 66 -5.15 -0.39 -13.63
C LEU A 66 -4.45 -1.69 -14.00
N PRO A 67 -3.30 -1.62 -14.70
CA PRO A 67 -2.53 -2.82 -15.03
C PRO A 67 -2.07 -3.57 -13.77
N PRO A 68 -1.88 -4.89 -13.85
CA PRO A 68 -1.24 -5.67 -12.80
C PRO A 68 0.10 -5.06 -12.38
N ASN A 69 0.46 -5.21 -11.11
CA ASN A 69 1.69 -4.67 -10.50
C ASN A 69 1.79 -3.13 -10.41
N THR A 70 0.75 -2.38 -10.80
CA THR A 70 0.76 -0.92 -10.59
C THR A 70 0.72 -0.57 -9.10
N LEU A 71 -0.03 -1.36 -8.33
CA LEU A 71 -0.10 -1.30 -6.87
C LEU A 71 -0.07 -2.74 -6.33
N PRO A 72 0.45 -2.96 -5.12
CA PRO A 72 0.64 -4.29 -4.53
C PRO A 72 -0.67 -4.86 -3.94
N PHE A 73 -1.76 -4.84 -4.70
CA PHE A 73 -3.09 -5.29 -4.25
C PHE A 73 -3.09 -6.77 -3.84
N ASP A 74 -2.35 -7.60 -4.56
CA ASP A 74 -2.24 -9.03 -4.34
C ASP A 74 -1.32 -9.42 -3.19
N GLU A 75 -0.56 -8.49 -2.61
CA GLU A 75 0.39 -8.76 -1.52
C GLU A 75 -0.22 -8.64 -0.12
N ILE A 76 -1.34 -7.92 0.03
CA ILE A 76 -1.95 -7.62 1.34
C ILE A 76 -2.42 -8.91 2.05
N LEU A 77 -3.23 -9.74 1.38
CA LEU A 77 -3.76 -10.97 1.96
C LEU A 77 -2.64 -12.00 2.26
N PRO A 78 -1.65 -12.22 1.37
CA PRO A 78 -0.45 -12.99 1.70
C PRO A 78 0.32 -12.45 2.90
N ALA A 79 0.50 -11.13 3.04
CA ALA A 79 1.17 -10.54 4.19
C ALA A 79 0.42 -10.85 5.50
N LEU A 80 -0.90 -10.73 5.53
CA LEU A 80 -1.67 -11.14 6.71
C LEU A 80 -1.55 -12.64 6.99
N ASN A 81 -1.53 -13.48 5.96
CA ASN A 81 -1.36 -14.92 6.08
C ASN A 81 -0.02 -15.36 6.67
N ASN A 82 1.04 -14.62 6.34
CA ASN A 82 2.38 -14.87 6.85
C ASN A 82 2.62 -14.27 8.24
N ALA A 83 1.61 -13.64 8.86
CA ALA A 83 1.72 -13.09 10.20
C ALA A 83 2.05 -14.18 11.22
N ALA A 84 3.24 -14.08 11.81
CA ALA A 84 3.74 -15.04 12.80
C ALA A 84 3.94 -14.35 14.16
N PRO A 85 3.56 -14.97 15.29
CA PRO A 85 3.71 -14.35 16.60
C PRO A 85 5.19 -14.14 16.95
N ILE A 86 5.50 -13.03 17.61
CA ILE A 86 6.84 -12.69 18.08
C ILE A 86 6.79 -12.13 19.51
N PRO A 87 7.85 -12.30 20.32
CA PRO A 87 7.85 -11.80 21.69
C PRO A 87 8.08 -10.29 21.79
N SER A 88 8.76 -9.69 20.82
CA SER A 88 9.07 -8.25 20.80
C SER A 88 9.59 -7.81 19.44
N ALA A 89 9.45 -6.51 19.14
CA ALA A 89 10.01 -5.86 17.96
C ALA A 89 10.61 -4.48 18.30
N SER A 90 11.51 -3.99 17.44
CA SER A 90 12.08 -2.64 17.51
C SER A 90 12.26 -2.04 16.12
N ILE A 91 12.23 -0.71 16.04
CA ILE A 91 12.56 0.08 14.85
C ILE A 91 13.70 1.04 15.24
N GLY A 92 14.91 0.78 14.74
CA GLY A 92 16.14 1.34 15.28
C GLY A 92 16.25 1.05 16.78
N ASP A 93 16.56 2.08 17.57
CA ASP A 93 16.69 1.95 19.04
C ASP A 93 15.34 1.98 19.79
N LYS A 94 14.21 2.04 19.09
CA LYS A 94 12.87 2.19 19.70
C LYS A 94 12.13 0.87 19.70
N SER A 95 11.74 0.38 20.88
CA SER A 95 10.87 -0.79 21.02
C SER A 95 9.44 -0.50 20.53
N VAL A 96 8.87 -1.42 19.75
CA VAL A 96 7.43 -1.42 19.42
C VAL A 96 6.67 -1.89 20.66
N LYS A 97 5.77 -1.04 21.18
CA LYS A 97 4.94 -1.37 22.34
C LYS A 97 3.62 -1.97 21.87
N CYS A 98 3.25 -3.12 22.44
CA CYS A 98 1.97 -3.76 22.15
C CYS A 98 1.30 -4.24 23.44
N GLU A 99 0.39 -3.41 23.97
CA GLU A 99 -0.24 -3.65 25.27
C GLU A 99 -1.21 -4.83 25.27
N SER A 100 -1.77 -5.17 24.10
CA SER A 100 -2.65 -6.33 23.95
C SER A 100 -1.91 -7.67 24.07
N GLY A 101 -0.59 -7.68 23.91
CA GLY A 101 0.25 -8.87 23.84
C GLY A 101 0.14 -9.66 22.52
N ASN A 102 -0.75 -9.27 21.60
CA ASN A 102 -0.89 -9.91 20.29
C ASN A 102 0.04 -9.24 19.29
N LEU A 103 1.34 -9.56 19.38
CA LEU A 103 2.37 -9.03 18.51
C LEU A 103 2.78 -10.07 17.46
N PHE A 104 2.76 -9.67 16.19
CA PHE A 104 3.11 -10.51 15.04
C PHE A 104 4.14 -9.83 14.15
N LYS A 105 4.95 -10.61 13.43
CA LYS A 105 5.78 -10.15 12.32
C LYS A 105 5.14 -10.52 10.99
N THR A 106 5.28 -9.66 10.00
CA THR A 106 5.04 -10.00 8.60
C THR A 106 5.94 -9.19 7.66
N THR A 107 5.79 -9.40 6.35
CA THR A 107 6.44 -8.65 5.28
C THR A 107 5.40 -8.28 4.23
N PHE A 108 5.43 -7.03 3.78
CA PHE A 108 4.53 -6.48 2.75
C PHE A 108 5.33 -5.50 1.88
N GLY A 109 5.25 -5.63 0.55
CA GLY A 109 6.01 -4.76 -0.36
C GLY A 109 7.54 -4.85 -0.18
N GLY A 110 8.03 -5.98 0.34
CA GLY A 110 9.44 -6.16 0.72
C GLY A 110 9.85 -5.50 2.05
N ALA A 111 8.97 -4.71 2.68
CA ALA A 111 9.21 -4.09 3.98
C ALA A 111 8.72 -4.98 5.13
N HIS A 112 9.44 -4.94 6.23
CA HIS A 112 9.12 -5.67 7.44
C HIS A 112 8.12 -4.90 8.31
N TYR A 113 7.15 -5.62 8.88
CA TYR A 113 6.10 -5.04 9.72
C TYR A 113 5.95 -5.79 11.04
N ALA A 114 5.82 -5.03 12.13
CA ALA A 114 5.37 -5.53 13.42
C ALA A 114 3.89 -5.15 13.63
N ILE A 115 3.00 -6.14 13.63
CA ILE A 115 1.56 -5.95 13.83
C ILE A 115 1.23 -6.08 15.32
N CYS A 116 0.75 -4.99 15.92
CA CYS A 116 0.12 -5.03 17.23
C CYS A 116 -1.39 -5.02 17.09
N ALA A 117 -2.04 -6.13 17.42
CA ALA A 117 -3.47 -6.29 17.22
C ALA A 117 -4.28 -6.17 18.52
N SER A 118 -5.34 -5.38 18.47
CA SER A 118 -6.17 -5.04 19.64
C SER A 118 -7.55 -5.73 19.61
N GLY A 119 -7.68 -6.80 18.84
CA GLY A 119 -8.93 -7.53 18.67
C GLY A 119 -9.93 -6.72 17.84
N GLU A 120 -11.15 -6.53 18.35
CA GLU A 120 -12.24 -5.81 17.67
C GLU A 120 -11.95 -4.31 17.48
N ALA A 121 -10.97 -3.74 18.19
CA ALA A 121 -10.58 -2.34 18.05
C ALA A 121 -9.62 -2.08 16.87
N GLY A 122 -9.26 -3.12 16.10
CA GLY A 122 -8.31 -2.97 14.99
C GLY A 122 -6.89 -3.43 15.32
N PHE A 123 -5.93 -2.96 14.51
CA PHE A 123 -4.51 -3.20 14.73
C PHE A 123 -3.66 -2.07 14.15
N THR A 124 -2.42 -1.99 14.61
CA THR A 124 -1.40 -1.12 14.00
C THR A 124 -0.25 -1.98 13.50
N ALA A 125 0.10 -1.85 12.23
CA ALA A 125 1.28 -2.44 11.64
C ALA A 125 2.38 -1.38 11.58
N TYR A 126 3.41 -1.56 12.40
CA TYR A 126 4.54 -0.65 12.50
C TYR A 126 5.65 -1.03 11.53
N SER A 127 6.20 -0.06 10.82
CA SER A 127 7.36 -0.26 9.95
C SER A 127 8.25 0.99 9.95
N SER A 128 9.46 0.84 9.45
CA SER A 128 10.41 1.95 9.33
C SER A 128 9.99 2.96 8.25
N ASP A 129 9.22 2.53 7.25
CA ASP A 129 8.83 3.33 6.09
C ASP A 129 7.41 3.94 6.20
N LEU A 130 6.45 3.12 6.61
CA LEU A 130 5.02 3.47 6.72
C LEU A 130 4.38 2.70 7.86
N ASP A 131 3.73 3.40 8.78
CA ASP A 131 2.84 2.79 9.76
C ASP A 131 1.42 2.68 9.16
N ILE A 132 0.75 1.57 9.40
CA ILE A 132 -0.63 1.33 8.94
C ILE A 132 -1.51 1.13 10.17
N ALA A 133 -2.48 2.02 10.38
CA ALA A 133 -3.52 1.84 11.37
C ALA A 133 -4.78 1.27 10.69
N VAL A 134 -5.30 0.18 11.23
CA VAL A 134 -6.54 -0.45 10.77
C VAL A 134 -7.59 -0.31 11.85
N GLU A 135 -8.72 0.28 11.49
CA GLU A 135 -9.93 0.38 12.30
C GLU A 135 -11.04 -0.45 11.62
N TYR A 136 -11.79 -1.22 12.41
CA TYR A 136 -12.93 -1.95 11.89
C TYR A 136 -14.20 -1.13 12.09
N LEU A 137 -14.91 -0.87 11.00
CA LEU A 137 -16.17 -0.11 11.01
C LEU A 137 -17.35 -1.03 11.37
N ASP A 138 -18.43 -0.44 11.90
CA ASP A 138 -19.66 -1.14 12.30
C ASP A 138 -20.35 -1.91 11.15
N GLY A 139 -20.05 -1.55 9.90
CA GLY A 139 -20.61 -2.18 8.72
C GLY A 139 -19.72 -2.04 7.49
N PRO A 140 -20.01 -2.84 6.44
CA PRO A 140 -19.25 -2.81 5.20
C PRO A 140 -19.45 -1.47 4.49
N VAL A 141 -18.37 -0.96 3.91
CA VAL A 141 -18.43 0.21 3.02
C VAL A 141 -18.86 -0.26 1.63
N SER A 142 -19.80 0.46 1.03
CA SER A 142 -20.25 0.18 -0.34
C SER A 142 -19.16 0.60 -1.33
N VAL A 143 -18.64 -0.36 -2.08
CA VAL A 143 -17.67 -0.13 -3.16
C VAL A 143 -18.29 -0.57 -4.47
N SER A 144 -18.61 0.38 -5.34
CA SER A 144 -19.21 0.12 -6.65
C SER A 144 -18.15 0.05 -7.74
N LYS A 145 -18.33 -0.88 -8.68
CA LYS A 145 -17.53 -0.92 -9.91
C LYS A 145 -17.84 0.33 -10.76
N PRO A 146 -16.83 1.13 -11.16
CA PRO A 146 -17.06 2.27 -12.02
C PRO A 146 -17.29 1.84 -13.48
N ASP A 147 -17.98 2.67 -14.24
CA ASP A 147 -18.18 2.49 -15.68
C ASP A 147 -16.92 2.94 -16.44
N LEU A 148 -16.39 2.07 -17.30
CA LEU A 148 -15.19 2.35 -18.08
C LEU A 148 -15.48 3.42 -19.13
N THR A 149 -14.58 4.40 -19.24
CA THR A 149 -14.64 5.44 -20.28
C THR A 149 -13.63 5.19 -21.39
N ASP A 150 -12.59 4.40 -21.13
CA ASP A 150 -11.77 3.83 -22.19
C ASP A 150 -12.60 2.74 -22.89
N GLU A 151 -12.43 2.54 -24.19
CA GLU A 151 -13.25 1.63 -25.01
C GLU A 151 -13.20 0.14 -24.59
N SER A 152 -12.55 -0.16 -23.45
CA SER A 152 -12.45 -1.47 -22.84
C SER A 152 -13.80 -1.92 -22.30
N THR A 153 -14.07 -3.21 -22.45
CA THR A 153 -15.31 -3.84 -21.93
C THR A 153 -15.14 -4.41 -20.53
N SER A 154 -13.91 -4.72 -20.12
CA SER A 154 -13.57 -5.27 -18.81
C SER A 154 -12.10 -5.07 -18.47
N CYS A 155 -11.76 -5.09 -17.17
CA CYS A 155 -10.38 -5.07 -16.69
C CYS A 155 -9.88 -6.47 -16.31
N ASP A 156 -8.56 -6.64 -16.34
CA ASP A 156 -7.91 -7.86 -15.87
C ASP A 156 -8.02 -8.00 -14.34
N ILE A 157 -8.02 -9.24 -13.87
CA ILE A 157 -7.98 -9.57 -12.45
C ILE A 157 -6.56 -9.37 -11.92
N VAL A 158 -6.39 -8.39 -11.03
CA VAL A 158 -5.13 -8.08 -10.36
C VAL A 158 -5.03 -8.69 -8.96
N GLN A 159 -6.15 -9.06 -8.34
CA GLN A 159 -6.19 -9.73 -7.04
C GLN A 159 -7.12 -10.94 -7.06
N LYS A 160 -6.68 -12.02 -6.41
CA LYS A 160 -7.46 -13.26 -6.29
C LYS A 160 -7.89 -13.49 -4.84
N ALA A 161 -9.03 -14.18 -4.70
CA ALA A 161 -9.46 -14.67 -3.40
C ALA A 161 -8.38 -15.58 -2.79
N THR A 162 -8.02 -15.32 -1.55
CA THR A 162 -6.91 -16.00 -0.86
C THR A 162 -7.45 -16.75 0.34
N SER A 163 -7.07 -18.01 0.50
CA SER A 163 -7.43 -18.78 1.69
C SER A 163 -6.62 -18.31 2.90
N LEU A 164 -7.29 -18.01 4.01
CA LEU A 164 -6.64 -17.38 5.16
C LEU A 164 -6.38 -18.34 6.33
N THR A 165 -5.28 -18.12 7.04
CA THR A 165 -5.07 -18.72 8.37
C THR A 165 -6.07 -18.14 9.37
N PRO A 166 -6.35 -18.80 10.51
CA PRO A 166 -7.26 -18.26 11.52
C PRO A 166 -6.86 -16.87 12.04
N THR A 167 -5.55 -16.64 12.24
CA THR A 167 -5.02 -15.31 12.64
C THR A 167 -5.22 -14.29 11.54
N ALA A 168 -4.91 -14.63 10.30
CA ALA A 168 -5.06 -13.73 9.16
C ALA A 168 -6.52 -13.37 8.89
N LEU A 169 -7.43 -14.33 9.04
CA LEU A 169 -8.86 -14.10 8.93
C LEU A 169 -9.33 -13.13 10.02
N ALA A 170 -8.87 -13.29 11.26
CA ALA A 170 -9.16 -12.37 12.36
C ALA A 170 -8.66 -10.94 12.07
N LEU A 171 -7.43 -10.80 11.58
CA LEU A 171 -6.87 -9.50 11.15
C LEU A 171 -7.58 -8.91 9.92
N ALA A 172 -8.10 -9.75 9.02
CA ALA A 172 -8.76 -9.29 7.81
C ALA A 172 -10.21 -8.81 8.06
N THR A 173 -10.87 -9.39 9.07
CA THR A 173 -12.32 -9.25 9.28
C THR A 173 -12.70 -8.62 10.61
N GLY A 174 -11.73 -8.36 11.49
CA GLY A 174 -11.98 -7.87 12.84
C GLY A 174 -12.57 -8.90 13.81
N SER A 175 -12.52 -10.18 13.44
CA SER A 175 -12.91 -11.26 14.35
C SER A 175 -11.91 -11.41 15.50
N LYS A 176 -12.33 -12.07 16.59
CA LYS A 176 -11.46 -12.37 17.72
C LYS A 176 -10.23 -13.19 17.30
N ILE A 177 -9.05 -12.72 17.68
CA ILE A 177 -7.78 -13.41 17.42
C ILE A 177 -7.75 -14.73 18.22
N PRO A 178 -7.54 -15.88 17.56
CA PRO A 178 -7.47 -17.16 18.26
C PRO A 178 -6.29 -17.19 19.24
N SER A 179 -6.52 -17.65 20.46
CA SER A 179 -5.43 -17.89 21.40
C SER A 179 -4.58 -19.07 20.90
N SER A 180 -3.29 -18.84 20.66
CA SER A 180 -2.37 -19.92 20.33
C SER A 180 -2.25 -20.89 21.51
N THR A 181 -2.77 -22.12 21.34
CA THR A 181 -2.59 -23.22 22.30
C THR A 181 -1.35 -24.05 21.99
N SER A 182 -0.64 -23.76 20.90
CA SER A 182 0.59 -24.47 20.56
C SER A 182 1.71 -24.02 21.51
N ARG A 183 2.34 -24.98 22.20
CA ARG A 183 3.65 -24.75 22.80
C ARG A 183 4.57 -24.29 21.67
N MET A 184 5.02 -23.03 21.70
CA MET A 184 6.01 -22.52 20.76
C MET A 184 7.32 -23.27 21.03
N LEU A 185 7.57 -24.35 20.28
CA LEU A 185 8.74 -25.22 20.45
C LEU A 185 10.03 -24.57 19.93
N LYS A 186 9.93 -23.41 19.28
CA LYS A 186 11.03 -22.57 18.84
C LYS A 186 10.88 -21.21 19.48
N GLU A 187 11.94 -20.72 20.12
CA GLU A 187 12.02 -19.35 20.61
C GLU A 187 12.02 -18.43 19.40
N GLU A 188 10.87 -17.80 19.11
CA GLU A 188 10.79 -16.78 18.08
C GLU A 188 11.61 -15.58 18.54
N ALA A 189 12.61 -15.20 17.75
CA ALA A 189 13.56 -14.16 18.11
C ALA A 189 12.92 -12.77 18.05
N HIS A 190 13.50 -11.84 18.81
CA HIS A 190 13.23 -10.41 18.68
C HIS A 190 13.35 -9.96 17.22
N MET A 191 12.35 -9.22 16.73
CA MET A 191 12.36 -8.65 15.39
C MET A 191 12.94 -7.23 15.42
N ALA A 192 14.20 -7.08 15.05
CA ALA A 192 14.81 -5.77 14.86
C ALA A 192 14.59 -5.30 13.41
N MET A 193 14.03 -4.11 13.25
CA MET A 193 13.93 -3.39 11.99
C MET A 193 14.88 -2.19 12.03
N GLU A 194 15.63 -1.98 10.97
CA GLU A 194 16.47 -0.78 10.86
C GLU A 194 15.59 0.46 10.73
N ALA A 195 16.00 1.58 11.31
CA ALA A 195 15.31 2.85 11.07
C ALA A 195 15.58 3.29 9.62
N THR A 196 14.55 3.78 8.92
CA THR A 196 14.71 4.31 7.55
C THR A 196 15.41 5.67 7.61
N GLU A 197 16.73 5.61 7.72
CA GLU A 197 17.62 6.75 7.62
C GLU A 197 18.50 6.61 6.39
N CYS A 198 17.97 7.00 5.23
CA CYS A 198 18.75 7.23 4.02
C CYS A 198 19.60 8.51 4.19
N LYS A 199 20.54 8.52 5.14
CA LYS A 199 21.34 9.69 5.51
C LYS A 199 22.45 9.99 4.50
N THR A 200 23.02 8.97 3.87
CA THR A 200 24.15 9.12 2.94
C THR A 200 24.15 8.04 1.87
N CYS A 201 24.49 8.40 0.63
CA CYS A 201 24.75 7.39 -0.39
C CYS A 201 25.99 6.57 -0.02
N PRO A 202 25.94 5.23 -0.05
CA PRO A 202 27.11 4.39 0.22
C PRO A 202 28.17 4.47 -0.88
N SER A 203 27.89 5.16 -1.99
CA SER A 203 28.78 5.34 -3.13
C SER A 203 28.83 6.81 -3.55
N THR A 204 29.71 7.14 -4.49
CA THR A 204 29.74 8.47 -5.12
C THR A 204 28.40 8.73 -5.82
N PRO A 205 27.66 9.79 -5.44
CA PRO A 205 26.40 10.14 -6.09
C PRO A 205 26.56 10.33 -7.61
N ARG A 206 25.56 9.93 -8.38
CA ARG A 206 25.57 9.98 -9.86
C ARG A 206 24.38 10.76 -10.39
N PRO A 207 24.41 11.29 -11.62
CA PRO A 207 23.23 11.85 -12.26
C PRO A 207 22.15 10.77 -12.39
N CYS A 208 20.92 11.10 -11.99
CA CYS A 208 19.77 10.22 -12.03
C CYS A 208 18.71 10.76 -12.98
N ILE A 209 18.08 9.84 -13.72
CA ILE A 209 16.93 10.14 -14.57
C ILE A 209 15.76 9.31 -14.05
N PHE A 210 14.66 9.97 -13.70
CA PHE A 210 13.40 9.33 -13.36
C PHE A 210 12.52 9.29 -14.61
N LEU A 211 12.17 8.09 -15.05
CA LEU A 211 11.38 7.89 -16.27
C LEU A 211 9.94 7.58 -15.90
N HIS A 212 9.00 8.41 -16.36
CA HIS A 212 7.60 8.02 -16.41
C HIS A 212 7.14 7.98 -17.86
N GLY A 213 6.20 7.07 -18.13
CA GLY A 213 5.52 7.02 -19.40
C GLY A 213 4.01 6.78 -19.27
N LEU A 214 3.61 5.93 -18.32
CA LEU A 214 2.24 5.44 -18.23
C LEU A 214 1.21 6.55 -17.93
N GLY A 215 0.32 6.78 -18.90
CA GLY A 215 -0.78 7.73 -18.78
C GLY A 215 -0.38 9.20 -18.97
N ASN A 216 0.75 9.44 -19.64
CA ASN A 216 1.15 10.77 -20.06
C ASN A 216 0.96 10.91 -21.58
N PRO A 217 0.11 11.84 -22.07
CA PRO A 217 -0.19 11.94 -23.49
C PRO A 217 0.93 12.59 -24.33
N ASN A 218 1.97 13.12 -23.68
CA ASN A 218 2.98 13.97 -24.31
C ASN A 218 4.41 13.41 -24.15
N ASP A 219 5.24 13.56 -25.17
CA ASP A 219 6.70 13.36 -25.08
C ASP A 219 7.38 14.72 -24.96
N GLU A 220 8.37 14.83 -24.05
CA GLU A 220 9.30 15.96 -24.07
C GLU A 220 10.62 15.54 -24.71
N ALA A 221 11.10 16.34 -25.66
CA ALA A 221 12.35 16.07 -26.35
C ALA A 221 13.59 16.18 -25.43
N GLN A 222 13.46 16.88 -24.30
CA GLN A 222 14.53 17.11 -23.34
C GLN A 222 14.16 16.60 -21.95
N LEU A 223 15.20 16.24 -21.19
CA LEU A 223 15.06 15.94 -19.77
C LEU A 223 14.69 17.20 -19.00
N GLN A 224 13.71 17.06 -18.12
CA GLN A 224 13.20 18.16 -17.31
C GLN A 224 13.99 18.28 -16.01
N ASP A 225 14.31 19.52 -15.62
CA ASP A 225 14.97 19.85 -14.35
C ASP A 225 14.02 19.79 -13.15
N THR A 226 12.72 19.90 -13.41
CA THR A 226 11.69 20.01 -12.37
C THR A 226 10.63 18.95 -12.56
N PRO A 227 10.00 18.47 -11.48
CA PRO A 227 8.96 17.46 -11.58
C PRO A 227 7.64 18.03 -12.12
N LYS A 228 7.56 19.27 -12.64
CA LYS A 228 6.26 19.91 -12.96
C LYS A 228 5.37 19.06 -13.88
N LEU A 229 5.96 18.47 -14.92
CA LEU A 229 5.25 17.62 -15.88
C LEU A 229 5.02 16.19 -15.35
N THR A 230 5.65 15.83 -14.24
CA THR A 230 5.68 14.47 -13.67
C THR A 230 5.17 14.43 -12.22
N LYS A 231 4.69 15.58 -11.70
CA LYS A 231 4.44 15.81 -10.26
C LYS A 231 3.38 14.85 -9.75
N ARG A 232 2.37 14.58 -10.59
CA ARG A 232 1.28 13.63 -10.31
C ARG A 232 1.71 12.17 -10.24
N LYS A 233 2.96 11.84 -10.60
CA LYS A 233 3.47 10.46 -10.64
C LYS A 233 4.54 10.22 -9.58
N PHE A 234 5.63 10.99 -9.62
CA PHE A 234 6.75 10.82 -8.70
C PHE A 234 6.80 11.88 -7.59
N GLY A 235 6.04 12.97 -7.71
CA GLY A 235 6.27 14.15 -6.90
C GLY A 235 7.67 14.73 -7.12
N ASP A 236 8.20 15.41 -6.11
CA ASP A 236 9.57 15.94 -6.12
C ASP A 236 10.56 14.95 -5.51
N MET A 237 11.45 14.41 -6.35
CA MET A 237 12.48 13.46 -5.92
C MET A 237 13.67 14.14 -5.22
N HIS A 238 13.74 15.47 -5.21
CA HIS A 238 14.81 16.18 -4.51
C HIS A 238 14.80 15.89 -3.00
N GLY A 239 15.94 15.42 -2.49
CA GLY A 239 16.09 15.00 -1.10
C GLY A 239 15.40 13.67 -0.75
N HIS A 240 14.92 12.92 -1.75
CA HIS A 240 14.44 11.54 -1.60
C HIS A 240 15.38 10.51 -2.26
N ALA A 241 16.35 10.95 -3.06
CA ALA A 241 17.36 10.11 -3.68
C ALA A 241 18.79 10.58 -3.29
N PRO A 242 19.32 10.20 -2.12
CA PRO A 242 20.62 10.68 -1.62
C PRO A 242 21.81 10.24 -2.47
N CYS A 243 21.61 9.26 -3.34
CA CYS A 243 22.60 8.79 -4.32
C CYS A 243 22.58 9.56 -5.65
N CYS A 244 21.72 10.56 -5.79
CA CYS A 244 21.64 11.37 -6.99
C CYS A 244 22.39 12.68 -6.81
N SER A 245 23.43 12.91 -7.62
CA SER A 245 24.14 14.20 -7.66
C SER A 245 23.33 15.27 -8.39
N GLU A 246 22.49 14.82 -9.32
CA GLU A 246 21.57 15.62 -10.13
C GLU A 246 20.34 14.76 -10.39
N ILE A 247 19.17 15.39 -10.43
CA ILE A 247 17.90 14.72 -10.71
C ILE A 247 17.30 15.35 -11.95
N LYS A 248 16.96 14.49 -12.92
CA LYS A 248 16.20 14.84 -14.10
C LYS A 248 14.99 13.96 -14.25
N TYR A 249 13.99 14.45 -14.98
CA TYR A 249 12.78 13.69 -15.29
C TYR A 249 12.64 13.52 -16.80
N ALA A 250 12.41 12.29 -17.25
CA ALA A 250 12.03 12.00 -18.62
C ALA A 250 10.50 11.90 -18.70
N VAL A 251 9.92 12.69 -19.60
CA VAL A 251 8.49 12.76 -19.87
C VAL A 251 8.26 12.02 -21.17
N MET A 252 7.76 10.78 -21.05
CA MET A 252 7.52 9.93 -22.21
C MET A 252 6.02 9.66 -22.39
N ASN A 253 5.59 9.43 -23.61
CA ASN A 253 4.28 8.91 -23.98
C ASN A 253 4.41 7.40 -24.15
N THR A 254 3.97 6.63 -23.16
CA THR A 254 3.92 5.15 -23.21
C THR A 254 2.56 4.64 -22.78
#